data_AF-A0A8H3PJE3-F1
#
_entry.id   AF-A0A8H3PJE3-F1
#
_cell.length_a   1.000
_cell.length_b   1.000
_cell.length_c   1.000
_cell.angle_alpha   90.00
_cell.angle_beta   90.00
_cell.angle_gamma   90.00
#
_symmetry.space_group_name_H-M   'P 1'
#
loop_
_entity.id
_entity.type
_entity.pdbx_description
1 polymer ?
#
loop_
_entity_poly.entity_id
_entity_poly.type
_entity_poly.pdbx_seq_one_letter_code
_entity_poly.pdbx_strand_id
1 'polypeptide(L)'
;MPRSHIAPGGYIEHSEPIPELIADDDSIAPGDIMHRCSDLAIEASQKFGKNIMIAPLIKNMIEEAGFVNVVEKQYKWPIGEWPFDRKLKDIGRWNMQHWLEGLDAWTLRLLTQHCGVSRNHGRIRSRG
;
A
#
# COMPACT_ATOMS: atom_id res chain seq x y z
N MET A 1 6.44 20.79 12.51
CA MET A 1 7.61 20.11 13.14
C MET A 1 8.67 21.17 13.43
N PRO A 2 9.17 21.32 14.67
CA PRO A 2 10.20 22.33 14.96
C PRO A 2 11.53 22.00 14.27
N ARG A 3 12.23 23.02 13.76
CA ARG A 3 13.50 22.94 12.98
C ARG A 3 14.73 22.50 13.80
N SER A 4 14.55 21.99 15.02
CA SER A 4 15.63 21.74 15.99
C SER A 4 16.55 20.56 15.66
N HIS A 5 16.27 19.82 14.59
CA HIS A 5 16.99 18.58 14.25
C HIS A 5 17.66 18.60 12.87
N ILE A 6 17.70 19.76 12.19
CA ILE A 6 18.31 19.92 10.87
C ILE A 6 19.27 21.11 10.90
N ALA A 7 20.50 20.90 10.43
CA ALA A 7 21.50 21.95 10.30
C ALA A 7 21.06 23.01 9.26
N PRO A 8 21.49 24.27 9.37
CA PRO A 8 21.25 25.28 8.34
C PRO A 8 21.68 24.78 6.95
N GLY A 9 20.77 24.84 5.97
CA GLY A 9 21.00 24.33 4.61
C GLY A 9 20.83 22.81 4.44
N GLY A 10 20.41 22.09 5.48
CA GLY A 10 20.13 20.66 5.41
C GLY A 10 18.85 20.32 4.64
N TYR A 11 18.76 19.07 4.18
CA TYR A 11 17.64 18.54 3.41
C TYR A 11 16.90 17.48 4.23
N ILE A 12 15.61 17.31 3.92
CA ILE A 12 14.85 16.13 4.33
C ILE A 12 14.45 15.35 3.08
N GLU A 13 14.37 14.04 3.23
CA GLU A 13 13.71 13.17 2.27
C GLU A 13 12.57 12.46 3.00
N HIS A 14 11.40 12.43 2.36
CA HIS A 14 10.24 11.72 2.87
C HIS A 14 9.66 10.88 1.75
N SER A 15 9.49 9.59 2.02
CA SER A 15 8.91 8.62 1.09
C SER A 15 7.73 7.94 1.79
N GLU A 16 6.55 8.04 1.18
CA GLU A 16 5.31 7.48 1.71
C GLU A 16 4.66 6.57 0.66
N PRO A 17 4.28 5.33 1.00
CA PRO A 17 3.49 4.49 0.11
C PRO A 17 2.05 5.00 -0.01
N ILE A 18 1.45 4.79 -1.18
CA ILE A 18 0.01 4.97 -1.38
C ILE A 18 -0.65 3.59 -1.18
N PRO A 19 -1.62 3.44 -0.28
CA PRO A 19 -2.23 2.14 0.04
C PRO A 19 -3.31 1.70 -0.97
N GLU A 20 -3.64 2.55 -1.94
CA GLU A 20 -4.53 2.21 -3.04
C GLU A 20 -3.85 1.26 -4.03
N LEU A 21 -4.48 0.11 -4.24
CA LEU A 21 -4.12 -0.86 -5.26
C LEU A 21 -4.85 -0.49 -6.56
N ILE A 22 -4.08 -0.13 -7.57
CA ILE A 22 -4.58 0.26 -8.89
C ILE A 22 -3.92 -0.60 -9.97
N ALA A 23 -4.62 -0.76 -11.09
CA ALA A 23 -4.05 -1.30 -12.31
C ALA A 23 -3.82 -0.18 -13.33
N ASP A 24 -2.83 -0.38 -14.20
CA ASP A 24 -2.59 0.50 -15.36
C ASP A 24 -3.56 0.20 -16.52
N ASP A 25 -4.34 -0.88 -16.40
CA ASP A 25 -5.34 -1.35 -17.34
C ASP A 25 -6.65 -1.72 -16.60
N ASP A 26 -7.63 -2.27 -17.33
CA ASP A 26 -8.93 -2.67 -16.76
C ASP A 26 -8.89 -4.02 -16.02
N SER A 27 -7.69 -4.54 -15.65
CA SER A 27 -7.56 -5.85 -15.00
C SER A 27 -8.08 -5.88 -13.57
N ILE A 28 -8.18 -4.73 -12.91
CA ILE A 28 -8.84 -4.58 -11.61
C ILE A 28 -10.17 -3.84 -11.85
N ALA A 29 -11.26 -4.60 -11.88
CA ALA A 29 -12.59 -4.03 -12.03
C ALA A 29 -13.09 -3.40 -10.71
N PRO A 30 -13.98 -2.39 -10.75
CA PRO A 30 -14.61 -1.87 -9.54
C PRO A 30 -15.26 -2.99 -8.71
N GLY A 31 -14.89 -3.09 -7.44
CA GLY A 31 -15.36 -4.15 -6.54
C GLY A 31 -14.52 -5.43 -6.53
N ASP A 32 -13.42 -5.48 -7.30
CA ASP A 32 -12.43 -6.55 -7.17
C ASP A 32 -11.83 -6.62 -5.75
N ILE A 33 -11.34 -7.80 -5.37
CA ILE A 33 -10.74 -8.04 -4.06
C ILE A 33 -9.61 -7.05 -3.74
N MET A 34 -8.85 -6.61 -4.75
CA MET A 34 -7.75 -5.66 -4.56
C MET A 34 -8.26 -4.28 -4.13
N HIS A 35 -9.33 -3.77 -4.76
CA HIS A 35 -9.98 -2.55 -4.29
C HIS A 35 -10.56 -2.71 -2.89
N ARG A 36 -11.19 -3.86 -2.61
CA ARG A 36 -11.77 -4.12 -1.30
C ARG A 36 -10.70 -4.16 -0.20
N CYS A 37 -9.52 -4.68 -0.50
CA CYS A 37 -8.37 -4.66 0.42
C CYS A 37 -7.93 -3.23 0.74
N SER A 38 -7.82 -2.35 -0.26
CA SER A 38 -7.51 -0.93 -0.04
C SER A 38 -8.58 -0.23 0.81
N ASP A 39 -9.87 -0.41 0.48
CA ASP A 39 -10.98 0.16 1.25
C ASP A 39 -10.93 -0.25 2.72
N LEU A 40 -10.74 -1.55 2.98
CA LEU A 40 -10.65 -2.09 4.35
C LEU A 40 -9.44 -1.54 5.09
N ALA A 41 -8.30 -1.38 4.42
CA ALA A 41 -7.11 -0.79 5.03
C ALA A 41 -7.35 0.68 5.44
N ILE A 42 -7.99 1.46 4.56
CA ILE A 42 -8.33 2.86 4.82
C ILE A 42 -9.37 2.96 5.97
N GLU A 43 -10.41 2.14 5.95
CA GLU A 43 -11.42 2.10 7.01
C GLU A 43 -10.79 1.73 8.37
N ALA A 44 -9.93 0.71 8.38
CA ALA A 44 -9.22 0.28 9.58
C ALA A 44 -8.30 1.38 10.12
N SER A 45 -7.60 2.10 9.23
CA SER A 45 -6.71 3.19 9.63
C SER A 45 -7.48 4.33 10.30
N GLN A 46 -8.64 4.70 9.74
CA GLN A 46 -9.50 5.74 10.29
C GLN A 46 -9.99 5.36 11.69
N LYS A 47 -10.42 4.11 11.89
CA LYS A 47 -10.81 3.59 13.22
C LYS A 47 -9.64 3.59 14.20
N PHE A 48 -8.42 3.33 13.73
CA PHE A 48 -7.20 3.39 14.53
C PHE A 48 -6.74 4.84 14.80
N GLY A 49 -7.33 5.84 14.15
CA GLY A 49 -6.96 7.25 14.31
C GLY A 49 -5.72 7.67 13.53
N LYS A 50 -5.37 6.94 12.46
CA LYS A 50 -4.27 7.27 11.55
C LYS A 50 -4.78 7.41 10.12
N ASN A 51 -4.40 8.48 9.44
CA ASN A 51 -4.66 8.62 8.01
C ASN A 51 -3.51 7.98 7.22
N ILE A 52 -3.76 6.83 6.58
CA ILE A 52 -2.77 6.21 5.67
C ILE A 52 -2.85 6.79 4.24
N MET A 53 -3.87 7.60 3.94
CA MET A 53 -3.99 8.39 2.71
C MET A 53 -3.31 9.75 2.86
N ILE A 54 -2.09 9.77 3.40
CA ILE A 54 -1.36 11.01 3.72
C ILE A 54 -0.43 11.46 2.58
N ALA A 55 -0.02 10.55 1.69
CA ALA A 55 0.88 10.84 0.57
C ALA A 55 0.55 12.13 -0.20
N PRO A 56 -0.70 12.39 -0.64
CA PRO A 56 -1.03 13.61 -1.39
C PRO A 56 -0.93 14.91 -0.57
N LEU A 57 -0.88 14.81 0.77
CA LEU A 57 -0.86 15.96 1.67
C LEU A 57 0.57 16.34 2.09
N ILE A 58 1.52 15.41 1.99
CA ILE A 58 2.87 15.57 2.55
C ILE A 58 3.62 16.75 1.97
N LYS A 59 3.51 17.00 0.66
CA LYS A 59 4.18 18.15 0.03
C LYS A 59 3.77 19.46 0.69
N ASN A 60 2.46 19.69 0.81
CA ASN A 60 1.91 20.89 1.44
C ASN A 60 2.32 20.97 2.92
N MET A 61 2.30 19.85 3.66
CA MET A 61 2.72 19.82 5.06
C MET A 61 4.20 20.18 5.24
N ILE A 62 5.07 19.78 4.31
CA ILE A 62 6.49 20.13 4.31
C ILE A 62 6.69 21.62 3.99
N GLU A 63 5.95 22.16 3.02
CA GLU A 63 5.96 23.59 2.69
C GLU A 63 5.45 24.45 3.87
N GLU A 64 4.35 24.05 4.52
CA GLU A 64 3.79 24.71 5.71
C GLU A 64 4.74 24.66 6.92
N ALA A 65 5.57 23.61 7.01
CA ALA A 65 6.65 23.54 8.00
C ALA A 65 7.81 24.50 7.70
N GLY A 66 7.75 25.23 6.58
CA GLY A 66 8.71 26.25 6.17
C GLY A 66 9.94 25.71 5.45
N PHE A 67 9.86 24.51 4.86
CA PHE A 67 10.87 24.07 3.90
C PHE A 67 10.67 24.79 2.56
N VAL A 68 11.76 25.01 1.86
CA VAL A 68 11.78 25.64 0.53
C VAL A 68 12.32 24.65 -0.49
N ASN A 69 12.07 24.91 -1.78
CA ASN A 69 12.50 24.04 -2.89
C ASN A 69 11.96 22.60 -2.75
N VAL A 70 10.71 22.46 -2.31
CA VAL A 70 10.08 21.15 -2.11
C VAL A 70 9.78 20.52 -3.48
N VAL A 71 10.28 19.29 -3.68
CA VAL A 71 10.08 18.50 -4.90
C VAL A 71 9.32 17.23 -4.55
N GLU A 72 8.22 16.99 -5.24
CA GLU A 72 7.47 15.74 -5.16
C GLU A 72 7.75 14.88 -6.40
N LYS A 73 7.96 13.57 -6.19
CA LYS A 73 8.12 12.60 -7.26
C LYS A 73 7.27 11.38 -6.95
N GLN A 74 6.43 10.99 -7.89
CA GLN A 74 5.63 9.78 -7.81
C GLN A 74 6.32 8.66 -8.61
N TYR A 75 6.36 7.46 -8.02
CA TYR A 75 6.96 6.28 -8.64
C TYR A 75 5.94 5.15 -8.68
N LYS A 76 5.93 4.39 -9.76
CA LYS A 76 5.15 3.15 -9.84
C LYS A 76 5.80 2.09 -8.96
N TRP A 77 4.99 1.43 -8.14
CA TRP A 77 5.40 0.34 -7.27
C TRP A 77 4.66 -0.94 -7.65
N PRO A 78 5.08 -1.63 -8.73
CA PRO A 78 4.33 -2.75 -9.31
C PRO A 78 4.27 -3.94 -8.34
N ILE A 79 3.21 -4.73 -8.45
CA ILE A 79 3.06 -6.02 -7.76
C ILE A 79 3.11 -7.11 -8.83
N GLY A 80 4.20 -7.87 -8.86
CA GLY A 80 4.44 -8.94 -9.84
C GLY A 80 5.25 -8.50 -11.07
N GLU A 81 5.46 -9.45 -11.99
CA GLU A 81 6.42 -9.32 -13.10
C GLU A 81 5.81 -8.79 -14.42
N TRP A 82 4.60 -8.22 -14.37
CA TRP A 82 3.88 -7.75 -15.55
C TRP A 82 4.50 -6.53 -16.27
N PRO A 83 5.29 -5.63 -15.64
CA PRO A 83 5.88 -4.52 -16.40
C PRO A 83 6.86 -4.99 -17.47
N PHE A 84 6.86 -4.32 -18.64
CA PHE A 84 7.84 -4.59 -19.71
C PHE A 84 9.25 -4.10 -19.35
N ASP A 85 9.36 -2.97 -18.65
CA ASP A 85 10.64 -2.43 -18.22
C ASP A 85 11.32 -3.39 -17.24
N ARG A 86 12.60 -3.71 -17.51
CA ARG A 86 13.36 -4.70 -16.73
C ARG A 86 13.48 -4.29 -15.26
N LYS A 87 13.70 -3.00 -14.98
CA LYS A 87 13.87 -2.51 -13.60
C LYS A 87 12.56 -2.59 -12.83
N LEU A 88 11.45 -2.18 -13.44
CA LEU A 88 10.13 -2.30 -12.83
C LEU A 88 9.71 -3.75 -12.62
N LYS A 89 10.08 -4.65 -13.54
CA LYS A 89 9.85 -6.09 -13.37
C LYS A 89 10.59 -6.66 -12.16
N ASP A 90 11.86 -6.31 -11.98
CA ASP A 90 12.65 -6.74 -10.83
C ASP A 90 12.08 -6.18 -9.51
N ILE A 91 11.68 -4.91 -9.49
CA ILE A 91 10.99 -4.29 -8.34
C ILE A 91 9.69 -5.05 -8.03
N GLY A 92 8.89 -5.33 -9.06
CA GLY A 92 7.61 -6.00 -8.92
C GLY A 92 7.73 -7.43 -8.40
N ARG A 93 8.79 -8.16 -8.78
CA ARG A 93 9.10 -9.48 -8.20
C ARG A 93 9.35 -9.39 -6.70
N TRP A 94 10.17 -8.45 -6.25
CA TRP A 94 10.45 -8.25 -4.82
C TRP A 94 9.22 -7.80 -4.04
N ASN A 95 8.44 -6.88 -4.61
CA ASN A 95 7.22 -6.43 -3.98
C ASN A 95 6.18 -7.56 -3.90
N MET A 96 6.05 -8.40 -4.93
CA MET A 96 5.19 -9.59 -4.88
C MET A 96 5.57 -10.53 -3.74
N GLN A 97 6.87 -10.77 -3.53
CA GLN A 97 7.34 -11.57 -2.40
C GLN A 97 6.97 -10.94 -1.06
N HIS A 98 7.17 -9.62 -0.91
CA HIS A 98 6.74 -8.87 0.28
C HIS A 98 5.23 -9.02 0.54
N TRP A 99 4.42 -8.93 -0.52
CA TRP A 99 2.99 -9.15 -0.44
C TRP A 99 2.65 -10.59 -0.06
N LEU A 100 3.29 -11.61 -0.62
CA LEU A 100 3.01 -13.00 -0.27
C LEU A 100 3.34 -13.31 1.21
N GLU A 101 4.49 -12.83 1.69
CA GLU A 101 4.89 -12.97 3.10
C GLU A 101 3.96 -12.19 4.04
N GLY A 102 3.56 -10.98 3.64
CA GLY A 102 2.60 -10.17 4.38
C GLY A 102 1.20 -10.76 4.36
N LEU A 103 0.72 -11.21 3.20
CA LEU A 103 -0.62 -11.75 3.03
C LEU A 103 -0.83 -12.98 3.90
N ASP A 104 0.16 -13.85 4.11
CA ASP A 104 -0.03 -14.97 5.03
C ASP A 104 -0.37 -14.51 6.47
N ALA A 105 0.17 -13.37 6.92
CA ALA A 105 -0.17 -12.78 8.22
C ALA A 105 -1.45 -11.95 8.20
N TRP A 106 -1.67 -11.15 7.15
CA TRP A 106 -2.79 -10.23 7.01
C TRP A 106 -4.08 -10.94 6.60
N THR A 107 -4.01 -11.88 5.65
CA THR A 107 -5.12 -12.68 5.13
C THR A 107 -5.67 -13.61 6.21
N LEU A 108 -4.83 -14.29 7.00
CA LEU A 108 -5.32 -15.13 8.09
C LEU A 108 -6.08 -14.33 9.16
N ARG A 109 -5.64 -13.11 9.48
CA ARG A 109 -6.28 -12.27 10.50
C ARG A 109 -7.50 -11.51 9.95
N LEU A 110 -7.42 -10.93 8.76
CA LEU A 110 -8.52 -10.20 8.12
C LEU A 110 -9.63 -11.13 7.64
N LEU A 111 -9.30 -12.29 7.02
CA LEU A 111 -10.33 -13.23 6.57
C LEU A 111 -11.10 -13.87 7.73
N THR A 112 -10.42 -14.19 8.83
CA THR A 112 -11.08 -14.80 10.01
C THR A 112 -11.85 -13.78 10.85
N GLN A 113 -11.38 -12.52 10.93
CA GLN A 113 -12.03 -11.52 11.78
C GLN A 113 -13.11 -10.72 11.04
N HIS A 114 -12.95 -10.43 9.74
CA HIS A 114 -13.76 -9.42 9.05
C HIS A 114 -14.37 -9.87 7.71
N CYS A 115 -13.88 -10.95 7.08
CA CYS A 115 -14.46 -11.48 5.83
C CYS A 115 -15.32 -12.75 6.01
N GLY A 116 -15.54 -13.23 7.25
CA GLY A 116 -16.45 -14.34 7.53
C GLY A 116 -16.03 -15.70 6.94
N VAL A 117 -14.79 -15.84 6.47
CA VAL A 117 -14.31 -17.10 5.91
C VAL A 117 -13.89 -18.00 7.08
N SER A 118 -14.77 -18.96 7.43
CA SER A 118 -14.40 -20.00 8.37
C SER A 118 -13.28 -20.88 7.79
N ARG A 119 -12.39 -21.34 8.67
CA ARG A 119 -11.21 -22.17 8.38
C ARG A 119 -11.58 -23.59 7.95
N ASN A 120 -12.45 -23.73 6.95
CA ASN A 120 -12.76 -25.03 6.37
C ASN A 120 -11.67 -25.38 5.35
N HIS A 121 -10.71 -26.18 5.80
CA HIS A 121 -10.00 -27.09 4.91
C HIS A 121 -11.07 -27.96 4.23
N GLY A 122 -11.42 -27.63 3.00
CA GLY A 122 -12.36 -28.39 2.19
C GLY A 122 -11.84 -29.80 1.99
N ARG A 123 -12.29 -30.74 2.81
CA ARG A 123 -12.40 -32.15 2.41
C ARG A 123 -13.39 -32.18 1.26
N ILE A 124 -12.87 -32.29 0.04
CA ILE A 124 -13.65 -32.68 -1.12
C ILE A 124 -14.17 -34.09 -0.83
N ARG A 125 -15.44 -34.19 -0.38
CA ARG A 125 -16.16 -35.47 -0.43
C ARG A 125 -16.58 -35.66 -1.88
N SER A 126 -15.92 -36.59 -2.56
CA SER A 126 -16.43 -37.16 -3.81
C SER A 126 -17.80 -37.78 -3.53
N ARG A 127 -18.82 -37.39 -4.30
CA ARG A 127 -20.09 -38.11 -4.36
C ARG A 127 -19.81 -39.50 -4.94
N GLY A 128 -20.13 -40.53 -4.16
CA GLY A 128 -20.44 -41.88 -4.61
C GLY A 128 -21.86 -42.19 -4.19
#